data_AF-A0A950JGI8-F1
#
_entry.id   AF-A0A950JGI8-F1
#
_cell.length_a   1.000
_cell.length_b   1.000
_cell.length_c   1.000
_cell.angle_alpha   90.00
_cell.angle_beta   90.00
_cell.angle_gamma   90.00
#
_symmetry.space_group_name_H-M   'P 1'
#
loop_
_entity.id
_entity.type
_entity.pdbx_description
1 polymer ?
#
loop_
_entity_poly.entity_id
_entity_poly.type
_entity_poly.pdbx_seq_one_letter_code
_entity_poly.pdbx_strand_id
1 'polypeptide(L)'
;AKLASDLNKPRGFASFSREEAKAWLAGQSVARLWGVGRVGRERLERLGFRLIGDLQRIDEREAILRLGEDGLRLWRLAQGRDDRSVSAERETKSVSSETTFDRDIADKAELTRILLAQCDRVATRLRKEGIAAAGVTLKLRLADFSLRTRSRGGIRATQLAPRLFAAARPLLDAQPDGVAYRLLGVAATELGPAEGADEDDMFVRDSGREKFREAAIAALRDRFGPTAVQRGLTFRPRPTK
;
A
#
# COMPACT_ATOMS: atom_id res chain seq x y z
N ALA A 1 23.50 12.02 -1.12
CA ALA A 1 23.40 11.32 -2.42
C ALA A 1 22.20 11.75 -3.27
N LYS A 2 20.94 11.49 -2.86
CA LYS A 2 19.75 11.76 -3.70
C LYS A 2 19.60 13.20 -4.20
N LEU A 3 19.98 14.18 -3.38
CA LEU A 3 19.94 15.60 -3.77
C LEU A 3 21.08 15.98 -4.72
N ALA A 4 22.27 15.42 -4.50
CA ALA A 4 23.43 15.64 -5.34
C ALA A 4 23.23 15.13 -6.77
N SER A 5 22.54 14.00 -6.93
CA SER A 5 22.28 13.43 -8.26
C SER A 5 21.33 14.25 -9.13
N ASP A 6 20.59 15.21 -8.55
CA ASP A 6 19.69 16.09 -9.31
C ASP A 6 20.37 17.41 -9.74
N LEU A 7 21.55 17.75 -9.22
CA LEU A 7 22.19 19.05 -9.43
C LEU A 7 22.71 19.28 -10.84
N ASN A 8 23.43 18.30 -11.39
CA ASN A 8 24.10 18.42 -12.68
C ASN A 8 23.42 17.55 -13.75
N LYS A 9 22.09 17.43 -13.69
CA LYS A 9 21.34 16.77 -14.75
C LYS A 9 21.20 17.69 -15.98
N PRO A 10 21.30 17.16 -17.21
CA PRO A 10 21.63 15.78 -17.57
C PRO A 10 23.17 15.52 -17.68
N ARG A 11 23.60 14.27 -17.45
CA ARG A 11 24.98 13.73 -17.63
C ARG A 11 26.11 14.29 -16.75
N GLY A 12 25.82 15.01 -15.66
CA GLY A 12 26.83 15.40 -14.68
C GLY A 12 26.84 14.52 -13.42
N PHE A 13 27.93 14.62 -12.66
CA PHE A 13 28.03 14.08 -11.30
C PHE A 13 28.29 15.22 -10.31
N ALA A 14 27.93 15.01 -9.05
CA ALA A 14 28.23 15.95 -7.97
C ALA A 14 28.63 15.14 -6.72
N SER A 15 29.74 15.52 -6.11
CA SER A 15 30.24 14.99 -4.84
C SER A 15 30.34 16.13 -3.84
N PHE A 16 30.03 15.84 -2.58
CA PHE A 16 30.14 16.79 -1.48
C PHE A 16 30.92 16.16 -0.35
N SER A 17 31.80 16.92 0.31
CA SER A 17 32.20 16.62 1.67
C SER A 17 31.03 16.81 2.65
N ARG A 18 31.18 16.38 3.90
CA ARG A 18 30.13 16.54 4.92
C ARG A 18 29.88 18.02 5.22
N GLU A 19 30.95 18.82 5.26
CA GLU A 19 30.93 20.24 5.53
C GLU A 19 30.29 21.02 4.38
N GLU A 20 30.69 20.71 3.14
CA GLU A 20 30.10 21.29 1.93
C GLU A 20 28.62 20.95 1.80
N ALA A 21 28.24 19.71 2.13
CA ALA A 21 26.84 19.29 2.09
C ALA A 21 25.97 20.12 3.04
N LYS A 22 26.42 20.32 4.29
CA LYS A 22 25.66 21.12 5.28
C LYS A 22 25.52 22.57 4.82
N ALA A 23 26.60 23.18 4.34
CA ALA A 23 26.60 24.57 3.86
C ALA A 23 25.69 24.72 2.62
N TRP A 24 25.82 23.82 1.65
CA TRP A 24 24.99 23.82 0.45
C TRP A 24 23.50 23.63 0.77
N LEU A 25 23.18 22.74 1.72
CA LEU A 25 21.81 22.51 2.17
C LEU A 25 21.17 23.77 2.73
N ALA A 26 21.91 24.62 3.45
CA ALA A 26 21.36 25.78 4.14
C ALA A 26 20.55 26.72 3.23
N GLY A 27 20.98 26.90 1.98
CA GLY A 27 20.30 27.74 0.97
C GLY A 27 19.15 27.06 0.22
N GLN A 28 18.90 25.78 0.46
CA GLN A 28 17.85 25.04 -0.23
C GLN A 28 16.50 25.19 0.48
N SER A 29 15.41 25.11 -0.29
CA SER A 29 14.06 25.00 0.27
C SER A 29 13.90 23.73 1.11
N VAL A 30 13.14 23.81 2.20
CA VAL A 30 12.75 22.64 3.01
C VAL A 30 12.03 21.55 2.20
N ALA A 31 11.42 21.91 1.05
CA ALA A 31 10.79 20.98 0.12
C ALA A 31 11.78 19.99 -0.51
N ARG A 32 13.08 20.28 -0.47
CA ARG A 32 14.14 19.37 -0.94
C ARG A 32 14.47 18.28 0.09
N LEU A 33 14.05 18.41 1.35
CA LEU A 33 14.29 17.37 2.35
C LEU A 33 13.55 16.08 1.98
N TRP A 34 14.24 14.95 2.09
CA TRP A 34 13.67 13.66 1.76
C TRP A 34 12.49 13.32 2.70
N GLY A 35 11.34 13.02 2.11
CA GLY A 35 10.09 12.79 2.84
C GLY A 35 9.26 14.06 3.09
N VAL A 36 9.72 15.25 2.68
CA VAL A 36 8.90 16.47 2.72
C VAL A 36 8.17 16.66 1.39
N GLY A 37 6.91 16.23 1.34
CA GLY A 37 6.01 16.51 0.23
C GLY A 37 5.32 17.89 0.36
N ARG A 38 4.35 18.17 -0.51
CA ARG A 38 3.59 19.44 -0.53
C ARG A 38 3.02 19.81 0.85
N VAL A 39 2.35 18.87 1.51
CA VAL A 39 1.72 19.09 2.83
C VAL A 39 2.77 19.36 3.92
N GLY A 40 3.88 18.62 3.90
CA GLY A 40 5.00 18.82 4.83
C GLY A 40 5.63 20.19 4.66
N ARG A 41 5.84 20.63 3.41
CA ARG A 41 6.33 21.98 3.08
C ARG A 41 5.40 23.06 3.62
N GLU A 42 4.11 22.98 3.32
CA GLU A 42 3.10 23.96 3.79
C GLU A 42 3.03 24.01 5.32
N ARG A 43 3.23 22.89 6.01
CA ARG A 43 3.33 22.84 7.49
C ARG A 43 4.59 23.56 7.99
N LEU A 44 5.75 23.28 7.40
CA LEU A 44 7.02 23.90 7.79
C LEU A 44 7.02 25.41 7.53
N GLU A 45 6.50 25.85 6.38
CA GLU A 45 6.40 27.26 6.02
C GLU A 45 5.49 28.02 7.00
N ARG A 46 4.37 27.43 7.44
CA ARG A 46 3.51 28.00 8.49
C ARG A 46 4.19 28.12 9.85
N LEU A 47 5.15 27.25 10.15
CA LEU A 47 5.95 27.29 11.37
C LEU A 47 7.16 28.24 11.26
N GLY A 48 7.35 28.89 10.11
CA GLY A 48 8.43 29.85 9.84
C GLY A 48 9.68 29.25 9.19
N PHE A 49 9.67 27.97 8.81
CA PHE A 49 10.81 27.29 8.19
C PHE A 49 10.60 27.21 6.67
N ARG A 50 11.33 28.05 5.91
CA ARG A 50 11.26 28.06 4.44
C ARG A 50 12.50 27.43 3.82
N LEU A 51 13.65 27.67 4.44
CA LEU A 51 14.94 27.13 4.04
C LEU A 51 15.40 26.05 5.01
N ILE A 52 16.20 25.12 4.53
CA ILE A 52 16.83 24.11 5.39
C ILE A 52 17.75 24.80 6.41
N GLY A 53 18.35 25.94 6.07
CA GLY A 53 19.13 26.75 7.01
C GLY A 53 18.33 27.23 8.22
N ASP A 54 17.02 27.42 8.09
CA ASP A 54 16.16 27.79 9.23
C ASP A 54 16.08 26.65 10.26
N LEU A 55 16.05 25.40 9.77
CA LEU A 55 16.09 24.20 10.62
C LEU A 55 17.48 23.94 11.21
N GLN A 56 18.55 24.39 10.55
CA GLN A 56 19.91 24.24 11.08
C GLN A 56 20.20 25.17 12.26
N ARG A 57 19.43 26.27 12.41
CA ARG A 57 19.59 27.28 13.48
C ARG A 57 18.95 26.91 14.80
N ILE A 58 17.97 26.00 14.79
CA ILE A 58 17.32 25.52 16.00
C ILE A 58 18.08 24.31 16.57
N ASP A 59 17.91 24.06 17.86
CA ASP A 59 18.46 22.88 18.50
C ASP A 59 17.57 21.64 18.34
N GLU A 60 18.10 20.48 18.72
CA GLU A 60 17.41 19.18 18.60
C GLU A 60 16.11 19.14 19.41
N ARG A 61 16.08 19.76 20.59
CA ARG A 61 14.89 19.76 21.48
C ARG A 61 13.79 20.64 20.89
N GLU A 62 14.15 21.82 20.41
CA GLU A 62 13.24 22.74 19.74
C GLU A 62 12.65 22.11 18.47
N ALA A 63 13.45 21.36 17.70
CA ALA A 63 12.97 20.64 16.54
C ALA A 63 11.89 19.61 16.90
N ILE A 64 12.10 18.81 17.96
CA ILE A 64 11.11 17.84 18.45
C ILE A 64 9.82 18.54 18.88
N LEU A 65 9.94 19.62 19.65
CA LEU A 65 8.79 20.35 20.19
C LEU A 65 7.96 21.05 19.09
N ARG A 66 8.62 21.70 18.13
CA ARG A 66 7.93 22.51 17.11
C ARG A 66 7.44 21.69 15.92
N LEU A 67 8.16 20.62 15.54
CA LEU A 67 7.89 19.84 14.33
C LEU A 67 7.20 18.50 14.63
N GLY A 68 7.11 18.10 15.90
CA GLY A 68 6.43 16.87 16.34
C GLY A 68 7.22 15.61 16.01
N GLU A 69 6.49 14.51 15.73
CA GLU A 69 7.03 13.15 15.55
C GLU A 69 8.22 13.06 14.58
N ASP A 70 8.16 13.78 13.46
CA ASP A 70 9.20 13.81 12.43
C ASP A 70 10.32 14.83 12.70
N GLY A 71 10.23 15.60 13.77
CA GLY A 71 11.08 16.78 14.00
C GLY A 71 12.56 16.47 14.10
N LEU A 72 12.90 15.46 14.90
CA LEU A 72 14.27 14.98 15.04
C LEU A 72 14.85 14.53 13.69
N ARG A 73 14.05 13.80 12.90
CA ARG A 73 14.47 13.31 11.59
C ARG A 73 14.74 14.45 10.62
N LEU A 74 13.83 15.43 10.55
CA LEU A 74 13.97 16.59 9.68
C LEU A 74 15.19 17.44 10.07
N TRP A 75 15.42 17.64 11.37
CA TRP A 75 16.59 18.35 11.87
C TRP A 75 17.88 17.61 11.52
N ARG A 76 17.97 16.29 11.74
CA ARG A 76 19.15 15.50 11.35
C ARG A 76 19.45 15.63 9.84
N LEU A 77 18.43 15.49 8.99
CA LEU A 77 18.58 15.67 7.55
C LEU A 77 19.04 17.08 7.17
N ALA A 78 18.51 18.12 7.84
CA ALA A 78 18.95 19.49 7.65
C ALA A 78 20.43 19.69 7.99
N GLN A 79 20.94 18.96 8.99
CA GLN A 79 22.37 18.94 9.36
C GLN A 79 23.22 18.03 8.45
N GLY A 80 22.66 17.44 7.39
CA GLY A 80 23.37 16.47 6.53
C GLY A 80 23.64 15.14 7.21
N ARG A 81 22.87 14.78 8.25
CA ARG A 81 22.98 13.52 8.99
C ARG A 81 21.85 12.59 8.55
N ASP A 82 22.23 11.49 7.92
CA ASP A 82 21.34 10.40 7.52
C ASP A 82 22.08 9.09 7.78
N ASP A 83 21.68 8.37 8.83
CA ASP A 83 22.29 7.14 9.35
C ASP A 83 21.64 5.87 8.77
N ARG A 84 20.68 6.02 7.85
CA ARG A 84 20.00 4.89 7.22
C ARG A 84 20.99 4.07 6.41
N SER A 85 21.07 2.78 6.73
CA SER A 85 21.79 1.81 5.91
C SER A 85 21.06 1.58 4.59
N VAL A 86 21.84 1.32 3.54
CA VAL A 86 21.29 0.83 2.28
C VAL A 86 20.99 -0.66 2.48
N SER A 87 19.71 -1.00 2.54
CA SER A 87 19.27 -2.40 2.54
C SER A 87 18.80 -2.79 1.15
N ALA A 88 19.32 -3.90 0.63
CA ALA A 88 18.81 -4.51 -0.60
C ALA A 88 17.47 -5.24 -0.34
N GLU A 89 17.26 -5.69 0.89
CA GLU A 89 16.08 -6.45 1.29
C GLU A 89 15.10 -5.56 2.06
N ARG A 90 13.82 -5.62 1.69
CA ARG A 90 12.75 -4.95 2.40
C ARG A 90 11.60 -5.93 2.54
N GLU A 91 11.24 -6.23 3.77
CA GLU A 91 10.09 -7.08 4.07
C GLU A 91 8.81 -6.44 3.52
N THR A 92 8.06 -7.22 2.74
CA THR A 92 6.74 -6.82 2.23
C THR A 92 5.78 -6.74 3.41
N LYS A 93 5.27 -5.54 3.72
CA LYS A 93 4.33 -5.34 4.84
C LYS A 93 2.87 -5.60 4.49
N SER A 94 2.53 -5.56 3.20
CA SER A 94 1.19 -5.80 2.70
C SER A 94 1.22 -6.09 1.20
N VAL A 95 0.31 -6.95 0.73
CA VAL A 95 0.08 -7.20 -0.70
C VAL A 95 -1.32 -6.70 -1.05
N SER A 96 -1.44 -5.74 -1.97
CA SER A 96 -2.73 -5.12 -2.28
C SER A 96 -3.07 -5.09 -3.76
N SER A 97 -4.36 -4.97 -4.07
CA SER A 97 -4.87 -4.69 -5.40
C SER A 97 -6.05 -3.73 -5.28
N GLU A 98 -6.06 -2.70 -6.11
CA GLU A 98 -7.13 -1.71 -6.15
C GLU A 98 -7.52 -1.37 -7.59
N THR A 99 -8.71 -0.81 -7.75
CA THR A 99 -9.19 -0.33 -9.05
C THR A 99 -9.96 0.95 -8.85
N THR A 100 -9.50 2.01 -9.52
CA THR A 100 -10.26 3.25 -9.71
C THR A 100 -11.25 3.02 -10.84
N PHE A 101 -12.49 3.44 -10.64
CA PHE A 101 -13.56 3.24 -11.60
C PHE A 101 -13.66 4.43 -12.57
N ASP A 102 -14.13 4.17 -13.78
CA ASP A 102 -14.42 5.21 -14.77
C ASP A 102 -15.61 6.08 -14.36
N ARG A 103 -16.59 5.47 -13.69
CA ARG A 103 -17.75 6.11 -13.06
C ARG A 103 -17.88 5.65 -11.63
N ASP A 104 -18.38 6.52 -10.75
CA ASP A 104 -18.58 6.16 -9.36
C ASP A 104 -19.70 5.10 -9.25
N ILE A 105 -19.53 4.12 -8.36
CA ILE A 105 -20.38 2.93 -8.24
C ILE A 105 -21.02 2.91 -6.84
N ALA A 106 -22.34 2.91 -6.78
CA ALA A 106 -23.12 2.71 -5.56
C ALA A 106 -23.77 1.31 -5.46
N ASP A 107 -23.84 0.57 -6.57
CA ASP A 107 -24.42 -0.77 -6.58
C ASP A 107 -23.54 -1.76 -5.79
N LYS A 108 -24.10 -2.25 -4.69
CA LYS A 108 -23.44 -3.21 -3.79
C LYS A 108 -23.13 -4.54 -4.47
N ALA A 109 -23.96 -4.95 -5.43
CA ALA A 109 -23.71 -6.17 -6.20
C ALA A 109 -22.51 -5.99 -7.16
N GLU A 110 -22.41 -4.84 -7.84
CA GLU A 110 -21.22 -4.49 -8.63
C GLU A 110 -19.95 -4.37 -7.77
N LEU A 111 -20.01 -3.67 -6.64
CA LEU A 111 -18.87 -3.54 -5.71
C LEU A 111 -18.42 -4.89 -5.17
N THR A 112 -19.36 -5.80 -4.87
CA THR A 112 -19.08 -7.17 -4.46
C THR A 112 -18.29 -7.94 -5.53
N ARG A 113 -18.68 -7.82 -6.79
CA ARG A 113 -17.99 -8.50 -7.91
C ARG A 113 -16.56 -7.99 -8.05
N ILE A 114 -16.39 -6.67 -7.93
CA ILE A 114 -15.07 -6.02 -7.97
C ILE A 114 -14.23 -6.48 -6.78
N LEU A 115 -14.81 -6.54 -5.57
CA LEU A 115 -14.15 -7.02 -4.36
C LEU A 115 -13.57 -8.42 -4.56
N LEU A 116 -14.38 -9.37 -5.07
CA LEU A 116 -13.92 -10.73 -5.36
C LEU A 116 -12.78 -10.74 -6.37
N ALA A 117 -12.85 -9.92 -7.42
CA ALA A 117 -11.78 -9.80 -8.40
C ALA A 117 -10.48 -9.24 -7.79
N GLN A 118 -10.56 -8.30 -6.83
CA GLN A 118 -9.38 -7.83 -6.11
C GLN A 118 -8.79 -8.93 -5.20
N CYS A 119 -9.63 -9.68 -4.49
CA CYS A 119 -9.19 -10.81 -3.67
C CYS A 119 -8.49 -11.88 -4.52
N ASP A 120 -8.98 -12.20 -5.72
CA ASP A 120 -8.32 -13.11 -6.66
C ASP A 120 -6.92 -12.62 -7.04
N ARG A 121 -6.76 -11.33 -7.37
CA ARG A 121 -5.45 -10.76 -7.72
C ARG A 121 -4.47 -10.77 -6.53
N VAL A 122 -4.96 -10.46 -5.33
CA VAL A 122 -4.16 -10.50 -4.10
C VAL A 122 -3.72 -11.94 -3.80
N ALA A 123 -4.64 -12.91 -3.85
CA ALA A 123 -4.33 -14.33 -3.66
C ALA A 123 -3.27 -14.85 -4.63
N THR A 124 -3.37 -14.49 -5.92
CA THR A 124 -2.36 -14.85 -6.92
C THR A 124 -0.98 -14.29 -6.55
N ARG A 125 -0.90 -13.04 -6.06
CA ARG A 125 0.37 -12.42 -5.64
C ARG A 125 0.93 -13.07 -4.39
N LEU A 126 0.11 -13.32 -3.37
CA LEU A 126 0.49 -14.04 -2.16
C LEU A 126 1.11 -15.41 -2.49
N ARG A 127 0.48 -16.18 -3.39
CA ARG A 127 1.00 -17.47 -3.83
C ARG A 127 2.32 -17.35 -4.57
N LYS A 128 2.45 -16.38 -5.48
CA LYS A 128 3.69 -16.14 -6.24
C LYS A 128 4.85 -15.77 -5.33
N GLU A 129 4.57 -15.05 -4.26
CA GLU A 129 5.55 -14.60 -3.27
C GLU A 129 5.81 -15.63 -2.15
N GLY A 130 5.09 -16.76 -2.13
CA GLY A 130 5.28 -17.81 -1.11
C GLY A 130 4.84 -17.38 0.30
N ILE A 131 3.95 -16.40 0.41
CA ILE A 131 3.49 -15.83 1.69
C ILE A 131 1.98 -15.96 1.85
N ALA A 132 1.50 -16.00 3.08
CA ALA A 132 0.08 -16.01 3.45
C ALA A 132 -0.28 -14.78 4.27
N ALA A 133 -1.58 -14.48 4.36
CA ALA A 133 -2.09 -13.32 5.09
C ALA A 133 -3.03 -13.75 6.21
N ALA A 134 -2.86 -13.16 7.40
CA ALA A 134 -3.76 -13.29 8.53
C ALA A 134 -4.64 -12.05 8.76
N GLY A 135 -4.58 -11.06 7.86
CA GLY A 135 -5.44 -9.88 7.91
C GLY A 135 -5.85 -9.39 6.53
N VAL A 136 -6.97 -8.67 6.48
CA VAL A 136 -7.49 -8.02 5.29
C VAL A 136 -7.91 -6.58 5.56
N THR A 137 -7.60 -5.69 4.64
CA THR A 137 -7.96 -4.28 4.69
C THR A 137 -8.73 -3.91 3.43
N LEU A 138 -9.97 -3.46 3.60
CA LEU A 138 -10.80 -2.85 2.56
C LEU A 138 -10.52 -1.34 2.50
N LYS A 139 -10.20 -0.86 1.31
CA LYS A 139 -9.98 0.55 0.99
C LYS A 139 -11.05 1.02 0.02
N LEU A 140 -11.74 2.10 0.38
CA LEU A 140 -12.79 2.72 -0.43
C LEU A 140 -12.47 4.20 -0.58
N ARG A 141 -12.58 4.73 -1.80
CA ARG A 141 -12.51 6.18 -2.06
C ARG A 141 -13.87 6.68 -2.50
N LEU A 142 -14.33 7.78 -1.93
CA LEU A 142 -15.59 8.42 -2.28
C LEU A 142 -15.42 9.36 -3.48
N ALA A 143 -16.54 9.85 -4.00
CA ALA A 143 -16.60 10.83 -5.09
C ALA A 143 -15.86 12.15 -4.76
N ASP A 144 -15.89 12.58 -3.49
CA ASP A 144 -15.16 13.74 -2.96
C ASP A 144 -13.66 13.45 -2.73
N PHE A 145 -13.18 12.30 -3.20
CA PHE A 145 -11.82 11.78 -3.04
C PHE A 145 -11.40 11.44 -1.59
N SER A 146 -12.30 11.53 -0.61
CA SER A 146 -12.05 11.08 0.76
C SER A 146 -11.84 9.56 0.83
N LEU A 147 -11.02 9.11 1.78
CA LEU A 147 -10.66 7.71 1.95
C LEU A 147 -11.34 7.11 3.17
N ARG A 148 -11.95 5.93 3.00
CA ARG A 148 -12.44 5.08 4.08
C ARG A 148 -11.70 3.75 4.04
N THR A 149 -11.06 3.42 5.16
CA THR A 149 -10.35 2.15 5.34
C THR A 149 -11.01 1.36 6.46
N ARG A 150 -11.21 0.06 6.25
CA ARG A 150 -11.70 -0.89 7.25
C ARG A 150 -10.81 -2.11 7.21
N SER A 151 -10.43 -2.62 8.39
CA SER A 151 -9.50 -3.74 8.49
C SER A 151 -10.07 -4.80 9.42
N ARG A 152 -9.73 -6.05 9.13
CA ARG A 152 -9.99 -7.21 9.96
C ARG A 152 -8.73 -8.06 10.02
N GLY A 153 -8.12 -8.12 11.21
CA GLY A 153 -6.96 -8.97 11.51
C GLY A 153 -7.36 -10.30 12.11
N GLY A 154 -6.36 -11.14 12.39
CA GLY A 154 -6.54 -12.41 13.10
C GLY A 154 -7.44 -13.43 12.39
N ILE A 155 -7.55 -13.35 11.06
CA ILE A 155 -8.13 -14.44 10.28
C ILE A 155 -7.11 -15.57 10.18
N ARG A 156 -7.58 -16.80 9.94
CA ARG A 156 -6.67 -17.92 9.68
C ARG A 156 -5.80 -17.59 8.46
N ALA A 157 -4.49 -17.79 8.61
CA ALA A 157 -3.52 -17.53 7.56
C ALA A 157 -3.93 -18.20 6.24
N THR A 158 -4.04 -17.40 5.18
CA THR A 158 -4.59 -17.87 3.91
C THR A 158 -3.91 -17.25 2.69
N GLN A 159 -3.84 -18.04 1.62
CA GLN A 159 -3.54 -17.62 0.25
C GLN A 159 -4.75 -17.75 -0.67
N LEU A 160 -5.92 -18.11 -0.13
CA LEU A 160 -7.12 -18.41 -0.90
C LEU A 160 -8.01 -17.18 -1.04
N ALA A 161 -8.32 -16.83 -2.29
CA ALA A 161 -9.20 -15.71 -2.59
C ALA A 161 -10.60 -15.82 -1.95
N PRO A 162 -11.25 -17.00 -1.87
CA PRO A 162 -12.52 -17.14 -1.16
C PRO A 162 -12.45 -16.75 0.31
N ARG A 163 -11.36 -17.09 1.01
CA ARG A 163 -11.19 -16.79 2.44
C ARG A 163 -10.89 -15.30 2.67
N LEU A 164 -10.06 -14.70 1.82
CA LEU A 164 -9.87 -13.24 1.80
C LEU A 164 -11.19 -12.51 1.52
N PHE A 165 -11.98 -13.00 0.57
CA PHE A 165 -13.27 -12.43 0.21
C PHE A 165 -14.28 -12.57 1.36
N ALA A 166 -14.37 -13.74 1.99
CA ALA A 166 -15.24 -13.98 3.15
C ALA A 166 -14.90 -13.05 4.33
N ALA A 167 -13.63 -12.72 4.52
CA ALA A 167 -13.19 -11.77 5.54
C ALA A 167 -13.48 -10.31 5.15
N ALA A 168 -13.30 -9.93 3.89
CA ALA A 168 -13.49 -8.56 3.40
C ALA A 168 -14.95 -8.19 3.13
N ARG A 169 -15.79 -9.17 2.77
CA ARG A 169 -17.18 -8.94 2.38
C ARG A 169 -18.02 -8.27 3.49
N PRO A 170 -17.94 -8.70 4.77
CA PRO A 170 -18.61 -8.00 5.87
C PRO A 170 -18.17 -6.54 6.03
N LEU A 171 -16.92 -6.20 5.68
CA LEU A 171 -16.43 -4.82 5.75
C LEU A 171 -17.09 -3.94 4.68
N LEU A 172 -17.37 -4.50 3.51
CA LEU A 172 -18.13 -3.84 2.45
C LEU A 172 -19.62 -3.78 2.81
N ASP A 173 -20.17 -4.84 3.39
CA ASP A 173 -21.59 -4.90 3.74
C ASP A 173 -21.96 -3.90 4.85
N ALA A 174 -21.03 -3.65 5.78
CA ALA A 174 -21.16 -2.63 6.82
C ALA A 174 -21.11 -1.18 6.30
N GLN A 175 -20.87 -0.96 5.00
CA GLN A 175 -20.96 0.37 4.42
C GLN A 175 -22.42 0.78 4.18
N PRO A 176 -22.75 2.07 4.35
CA PRO A 176 -24.10 2.56 4.08
C PRO A 176 -24.50 2.36 2.62
N ASP A 177 -25.75 1.99 2.40
CA ASP A 177 -26.30 1.89 1.05
C ASP A 177 -26.45 3.28 0.41
N GLY A 178 -26.43 3.34 -0.93
CA GLY A 178 -26.56 4.59 -1.69
C GLY A 178 -25.28 5.45 -1.75
N VAL A 179 -24.21 5.08 -1.03
CA VAL A 179 -22.92 5.77 -1.14
C VAL A 179 -22.19 5.32 -2.41
N ALA A 180 -21.86 6.28 -3.28
CA ALA A 180 -21.07 6.02 -4.47
C ALA A 180 -19.57 6.07 -4.17
N TYR A 181 -18.85 5.07 -4.67
CA TYR A 181 -17.40 4.95 -4.52
C TYR A 181 -16.71 5.09 -5.87
N ARG A 182 -15.56 5.77 -5.88
CA ARG A 182 -14.70 5.96 -7.05
C ARG A 182 -13.59 4.92 -7.14
N LEU A 183 -13.26 4.26 -6.03
CA LEU A 183 -12.23 3.22 -5.96
C LEU A 183 -12.59 2.19 -4.90
N LEU A 184 -12.31 0.92 -5.21
CA LEU A 184 -12.28 -0.18 -4.26
C LEU A 184 -10.94 -0.91 -4.34
N GLY A 185 -10.34 -1.17 -3.18
CA GLY A 185 -9.12 -1.95 -3.05
C GLY A 185 -9.16 -2.89 -1.86
N VAL A 186 -8.37 -3.96 -1.96
CA VAL A 186 -8.14 -4.93 -0.89
C VAL A 186 -6.65 -5.05 -0.67
N ALA A 187 -6.22 -5.03 0.58
CA ALA A 187 -4.85 -5.34 0.99
C ALA A 187 -4.84 -6.53 1.95
N ALA A 188 -4.02 -7.52 1.64
CA ALA A 188 -3.60 -8.56 2.58
C ALA A 188 -2.55 -7.97 3.52
N THR A 189 -2.76 -8.15 4.82
CA THR A 189 -1.91 -7.69 5.93
C THR A 189 -1.61 -8.86 6.86
N GLU A 190 -0.77 -8.63 7.89
CA GLU A 190 -0.31 -9.71 8.79
C GLU A 190 0.29 -10.85 7.97
N LEU A 191 1.28 -10.50 7.16
CA LEU A 191 1.91 -11.42 6.23
C LEU A 191 2.87 -12.33 6.99
N GLY A 192 2.89 -13.60 6.60
CA GLY A 192 3.81 -14.60 7.11
C GLY A 192 4.11 -15.67 6.06
N PRO A 193 4.97 -16.65 6.40
CA PRO A 193 5.25 -17.77 5.51
C PRO A 193 3.98 -18.54 5.13
N ALA A 194 3.97 -19.12 3.94
CA ALA A 194 2.84 -19.93 3.48
C ALA A 194 2.79 -21.33 4.10
N GLU A 195 3.85 -21.80 4.76
CA GLU A 195 3.83 -23.08 5.47
C GLU A 195 2.74 -23.07 6.55
N GLY A 196 1.92 -24.13 6.58
CA GLY A 196 0.78 -24.25 7.51
C GLY A 196 -0.42 -23.36 7.17
N ALA A 197 -0.32 -22.49 6.16
CA ALA A 197 -1.46 -21.73 5.67
C ALA A 197 -2.46 -22.66 4.97
N ASP A 198 -3.73 -22.33 5.15
CA ASP A 198 -4.83 -23.10 4.59
C ASP A 198 -4.82 -24.60 4.91
N GLU A 199 -4.27 -24.97 6.08
CA GLU A 199 -4.36 -26.34 6.57
C GLU A 199 -5.82 -26.80 6.68
N ASP A 200 -6.01 -28.11 6.58
CA ASP A 200 -7.32 -28.69 6.73
C ASP A 200 -7.77 -28.56 8.17
N ASP A 201 -8.99 -28.04 8.34
CA ASP A 201 -9.64 -28.10 9.64
C ASP A 201 -10.46 -29.38 9.66
N MET A 202 -10.14 -30.31 10.55
CA MET A 202 -10.91 -31.54 10.72
C MET A 202 -12.37 -31.28 11.08
N PHE A 203 -12.69 -30.07 11.60
CA PHE A 203 -14.03 -29.65 11.97
C PHE A 203 -14.73 -28.83 10.88
N VAL A 204 -14.03 -28.37 9.84
CA VAL A 204 -14.64 -27.70 8.69
C VAL A 204 -14.75 -28.69 7.53
N ARG A 205 -15.94 -29.25 7.38
CA ARG A 205 -16.30 -30.03 6.19
C ARG A 205 -15.95 -29.20 4.94
N ASP A 206 -15.18 -29.80 4.02
CA ASP A 206 -14.81 -29.25 2.70
C ASP A 206 -13.57 -28.33 2.61
N SER A 207 -12.79 -28.11 3.68
CA SER A 207 -11.58 -27.25 3.64
C SER A 207 -10.55 -27.70 2.58
N GLY A 208 -10.33 -29.00 2.46
CA GLY A 208 -9.35 -29.57 1.53
C GLY A 208 -9.82 -29.50 0.09
N ARG A 209 -11.14 -29.57 -0.13
CA ARG A 209 -11.74 -29.39 -1.46
C ARG A 209 -11.60 -27.96 -1.95
N GLU A 210 -11.74 -26.97 -1.07
CA GLU A 210 -11.55 -25.56 -1.43
C GLU A 210 -10.11 -25.30 -1.87
N LYS A 211 -9.12 -25.72 -1.08
CA LYS A 211 -7.70 -25.59 -1.43
C LYS A 211 -7.37 -26.26 -2.76
N PHE A 212 -7.84 -27.50 -2.94
CA PHE A 212 -7.64 -28.25 -4.19
C PHE A 212 -8.27 -27.54 -5.39
N ARG A 213 -9.51 -27.04 -5.26
CA ARG A 213 -10.19 -26.29 -6.32
C ARG A 213 -9.43 -25.02 -6.71
N GLU A 214 -8.97 -24.26 -5.73
CA GLU A 214 -8.23 -23.02 -5.98
C GLU A 214 -6.86 -23.29 -6.61
N ALA A 215 -6.20 -24.40 -6.24
CA ALA A 215 -4.97 -24.87 -6.89
C ALA A 215 -5.23 -25.27 -8.37
N ALA A 216 -6.33 -25.99 -8.64
CA ALA A 216 -6.70 -26.36 -10.01
C ALA A 216 -7.02 -25.13 -10.88
N ILE A 217 -7.78 -24.16 -10.36
CA ILE A 217 -8.05 -22.89 -11.05
C ILE A 217 -6.75 -22.14 -11.35
N ALA A 218 -5.82 -22.12 -10.41
CA ALA A 218 -4.51 -21.50 -10.59
C ALA A 218 -3.72 -22.17 -11.71
N ALA A 219 -3.59 -23.49 -11.68
CA ALA A 219 -2.88 -24.25 -12.70
C ALA A 219 -3.46 -24.02 -14.10
N LEU A 220 -4.79 -23.92 -14.23
CA LEU A 220 -5.45 -23.58 -15.49
C LEU A 220 -5.12 -22.16 -15.95
N ARG A 221 -5.12 -21.18 -15.04
CA ARG A 221 -4.78 -19.79 -15.37
C ARG A 221 -3.32 -19.60 -15.75
N ASP A 222 -2.41 -20.33 -15.11
CA ASP A 222 -0.99 -20.29 -15.43
C ASP A 222 -0.71 -20.87 -16.83
N ARG A 223 -1.46 -21.91 -17.23
CA ARG A 223 -1.28 -22.59 -18.53
C ARG A 223 -2.00 -21.91 -19.69
N PHE A 224 -3.21 -21.39 -19.46
CA PHE A 224 -4.10 -20.89 -20.52
C PHE A 224 -4.43 -19.40 -20.42
N GLY A 225 -3.84 -18.71 -19.44
CA GLY A 225 -4.02 -17.28 -19.21
C GLY A 225 -5.12 -16.93 -18.19
N PRO A 226 -5.17 -15.66 -17.75
CA PRO A 226 -5.98 -15.24 -16.61
C PRO A 226 -7.49 -15.35 -16.83
N THR A 227 -7.94 -15.38 -18.09
CA THR A 227 -9.35 -15.46 -18.47
C THR A 227 -9.82 -16.90 -18.75
N ALA A 228 -8.95 -17.90 -18.67
CA ALA A 228 -9.28 -19.30 -18.96
C ALA A 228 -10.38 -19.85 -18.04
N VAL A 229 -10.37 -19.44 -16.76
CA VAL A 229 -11.41 -19.76 -15.79
C VAL A 229 -11.80 -18.50 -15.02
N GLN A 230 -13.09 -18.18 -15.05
CA GLN A 230 -13.68 -17.06 -14.33
C GLN A 230 -14.68 -17.57 -13.30
N ARG A 231 -14.80 -16.85 -12.17
CA ARG A 231 -15.83 -17.16 -11.18
C ARG A 231 -17.17 -16.70 -11.73
N GLY A 232 -18.25 -17.45 -11.46
CA GLY A 232 -19.59 -17.08 -11.93
C GLY A 232 -19.99 -15.65 -11.52
N LEU A 233 -19.59 -15.22 -10.32
CA LEU A 233 -19.85 -13.87 -9.83
C LEU A 233 -19.10 -12.78 -10.62
N THR A 234 -17.92 -13.07 -11.18
CA THR A 234 -17.15 -12.10 -11.98
C THR A 234 -17.38 -12.23 -13.48
N PHE A 235 -18.07 -13.28 -13.93
CA PHE A 235 -18.37 -13.52 -15.33
C PHE A 235 -19.37 -12.49 -15.87
N ARG A 236 -19.04 -11.87 -17.01
CA ARG A 236 -19.99 -11.10 -17.81
C ARG A 236 -20.22 -11.86 -19.12
N PRO A 237 -21.46 -12.28 -19.43
CA PRO A 237 -21.73 -12.85 -20.74
C PRO A 237 -21.38 -11.81 -21.81
N ARG A 238 -20.72 -12.25 -22.88
CA ARG A 238 -20.49 -11.40 -24.04
C ARG A 238 -21.87 -10.97 -24.57
N PRO A 239 -22.10 -9.67 -24.87
CA PRO A 239 -23.33 -9.28 -25.52
C PRO A 239 -23.43 -10.06 -26.83
N THR A 240 -24.51 -10.83 -26.98
CA THR A 240 -24.90 -11.41 -28.28
C THR A 240 -25.11 -10.24 -29.24
N LYS A 241 -24.39 -10.29 -30.38
CA LYS A 241 -24.61 -9.36 -31.49
C LYS A 241 -26.02 -9.52 -32.05
#